data_AF-A0A848AQA6-F1
#
_entry.id   AF-A0A848AQA6-F1
#
_cell.length_a   1.000
_cell.length_b   1.000
_cell.length_c   1.000
_cell.angle_alpha   90.00
_cell.angle_beta   90.00
_cell.angle_gamma   90.00
#
_symmetry.space_group_name_H-M   'P 1'
#
loop_
_entity.id
_entity.type
_entity.pdbx_description
1 polymer ?
#
loop_
_entity_poly.entity_id
_entity_poly.type
_entity_poly.pdbx_seq_one_letter_code
_entity_poly.pdbx_strand_id
1 'polypeptide(L)' 'MRIAKSNATVAGINFAIFADITLRGMIAVNEATGEEKIIIRSGYASKDLTIRKAVANAFSLPTFRSK' A
#
# COMPACT_ATOMS: atom_id res chain seq x y z
N MET A 1 -13.73 -6.64 -6.92
CA MET A 1 -14.40 -5.41 -6.41
C MET A 1 -13.41 -4.69 -5.52
N ARG A 2 -13.08 -3.44 -5.86
CA ARG A 2 -12.15 -2.60 -5.09
C ARG A 2 -12.93 -1.75 -4.10
N ILE A 3 -12.48 -1.75 -2.85
CA ILE A 3 -13.06 -0.96 -1.77
C ILE A 3 -11.97 -0.02 -1.27
N ALA A 4 -12.20 1.28 -1.36
CA ALA A 4 -11.32 2.28 -0.77
C ALA A 4 -11.25 2.06 0.73
N LYS A 5 -10.04 1.91 1.26
CA LYS A 5 -9.83 1.55 2.68
C LYS A 5 -9.18 2.67 3.47
N SER A 6 -8.11 3.26 2.95
CA SER A 6 -7.38 4.33 3.62
C SER A 6 -6.46 5.03 2.63
N ASN A 7 -5.93 6.18 3.04
CA ASN A 7 -4.80 6.83 2.39
C ASN A 7 -3.58 6.71 3.32
N ALA A 8 -2.38 6.68 2.76
CA ALA A 8 -1.15 6.67 3.53
C ALA A 8 -0.07 7.51 2.85
N THR A 9 0.65 8.30 3.64
CA THR A 9 1.81 9.04 3.15
C THR A 9 3.09 8.30 3.53
N VAL A 10 3.91 7.97 2.55
CA VAL A 10 5.18 7.25 2.72
C VAL A 10 6.27 8.01 1.96
N ALA A 11 7.35 8.37 2.65
CA ALA A 11 8.46 9.14 2.08
C ALA A 11 8.03 10.45 1.38
N GLY A 12 6.97 11.10 1.89
CA GLY A 12 6.42 12.34 1.32
C GLY A 12 5.48 12.13 0.12
N ILE A 13 5.25 10.89 -0.30
CA ILE A 13 4.35 10.53 -1.41
C ILE A 13 3.04 10.00 -0.84
N ASN A 14 1.91 10.44 -1.40
CA ASN A 14 0.58 9.95 -1.03
C ASN A 14 0.22 8.69 -1.81
N PHE A 15 -0.34 7.72 -1.09
CA PHE A 15 -0.83 6.47 -1.63
C PHE A 15 -2.29 6.26 -1.25
N ALA A 16 -3.13 5.98 -2.24
CA ALA A 16 -4.50 5.53 -2.03
C ALA A 16 -4.52 4.01 -1.91
N ILE A 17 -5.19 3.48 -0.88
CA ILE A 17 -5.13 2.08 -0.52
C ILE A 17 -6.50 1.44 -0.65
N PHE A 18 -6.54 0.37 -1.42
CA PHE A 18 -7.73 -0.36 -1.76
C PHE A 18 -7.63 -1.79 -1.24
N ALA A 19 -8.73 -2.28 -0.67
CA ALA A 19 -8.93 -3.71 -0.45
C ALA A 19 -9.58 -4.31 -1.70
N ASP A 20 -8.99 -5.38 -2.22
CA ASP A 20 -9.56 -6.13 -3.34
C ASP A 20 -10.02 -7.51 -2.85
N ILE A 21 -11.34 -7.72 -2.90
CA ILE A 21 -11.98 -8.97 -2.46
C ILE A 21 -11.66 -10.13 -3.41
N THR A 22 -11.52 -9.84 -4.70
CA THR A 22 -11.30 -10.83 -5.75
C THR A 22 -9.88 -11.38 -5.66
N LEU A 23 -8.90 -10.51 -5.41
CA LEU A 23 -7.50 -10.89 -5.21
C LEU A 23 -7.19 -11.34 -3.78
N ARG A 24 -8.15 -11.23 -2.85
CA ARG A 24 -7.95 -11.38 -1.39
C ARG A 24 -6.70 -10.63 -0.93
N GLY A 25 -6.58 -9.37 -1.30
CA GLY A 25 -5.36 -8.60 -1.11
C GLY A 25 -5.60 -7.12 -0.96
N MET A 26 -4.51 -6.40 -0.72
CA MET A 26 -4.51 -4.93 -0.70
C MET A 26 -3.64 -4.39 -1.81
N ILE A 27 -4.12 -3.32 -2.44
CA ILE A 27 -3.48 -2.61 -3.53
C ILE A 27 -3.21 -1.20 -3.03
N ALA A 28 -2.01 -0.70 -3.31
CA ALA A 28 -1.69 0.71 -3.14
C ALA A 28 -1.48 1.33 -4.50
N VAL A 29 -2.04 2.53 -4.67
CA VAL A 29 -1.94 3.35 -5.87
C VAL A 29 -1.16 4.60 -5.49
N ASN A 30 -0.06 4.85 -6.20
CA ASN A 30 0.70 6.06 -6.04
C ASN A 30 -0.07 7.23 -6.67
N GLU A 31 -0.45 8.23 -5.89
CA GLU A 31 -1.20 9.38 -6.41
C GLU A 31 -0.34 10.29 -7.30
N ALA A 32 0.99 10.26 -7.16
CA ALA A 32 1.91 11.08 -7.95
C ALA A 32 2.20 10.49 -9.33
N THR A 33 2.25 9.16 -9.46
CA THR A 33 2.63 8.48 -10.73
C THR A 33 1.51 7.65 -11.35
N GLY A 34 0.44 7.38 -10.61
CA GLY A 34 -0.64 6.48 -11.03
C GLY A 34 -0.27 4.99 -10.98
N GLU A 35 0.92 4.63 -10.48
CA GLU A 35 1.35 3.23 -10.39
C GLU A 35 0.56 2.47 -9.32
N GLU A 36 0.02 1.32 -9.70
CA GLU A 36 -0.68 0.42 -8.79
C GLU A 36 0.16 -0.82 -8.49
N LYS A 37 0.34 -1.14 -7.20
CA LYS A 37 1.02 -2.37 -6.78
C LYS A 37 0.24 -3.08 -5.67
N ILE A 38 0.26 -4.40 -5.72
CA ILE A 38 -0.27 -5.24 -4.65
C ILE A 38 0.72 -5.19 -3.48
N ILE A 39 0.26 -4.67 -2.34
CA ILE A 39 1.08 -4.52 -1.13
C ILE A 39 0.93 -5.71 -0.18
N ILE A 40 -0.21 -6.39 -0.19
CA ILE A 40 -0.49 -7.56 0.65
C ILE A 40 -1.24 -8.59 -0.18
N ARG A 41 -0.77 -9.84 -0.16
CA ARG A 41 -1.47 -11.00 -0.74
C ARG A 41 -2.06 -11.85 0.37
N SER A 42 -3.22 -12.44 0.10
CA SER A 42 -3.90 -13.39 0.99
C SER A 42 -4.27 -12.80 2.37
N GLY A 43 -4.77 -11.56 2.39
CA GLY A 43 -5.21 -10.92 3.63
C GLY A 43 -5.37 -9.42 3.53
N TYR A 44 -5.83 -8.82 4.63
CA TYR A 44 -5.98 -7.38 4.76
C TYR A 44 -5.28 -6.91 6.03
N ALA A 45 -4.40 -5.92 5.93
CA ALA A 45 -3.90 -5.21 7.10
C ALA A 45 -4.90 -4.16 7.56
N SER A 46 -4.99 -3.98 8.87
CA SER A 46 -5.78 -2.92 9.52
C SER A 46 -4.90 -1.92 10.27
N LYS A 47 -3.63 -2.27 10.53
CA LYS A 47 -2.67 -1.39 11.21
C LYS A 47 -1.98 -0.48 10.20
N ASP A 48 -2.07 0.82 10.42
CA ASP A 48 -1.49 1.83 9.54
C ASP A 48 0.04 1.68 9.37
N LEU A 49 0.78 1.38 10.45
CA LEU A 49 2.23 1.13 10.36
C LEU A 49 2.57 -0.06 9.44
N THR A 50 1.80 -1.15 9.51
CA THR A 50 1.99 -2.33 8.66
C THR A 50 1.76 -1.98 7.19
N ILE A 51 0.72 -1.19 6.94
CA ILE A 51 0.36 -0.71 5.60
C ILE A 51 1.48 0.17 5.03
N ARG A 52 1.97 1.15 5.78
CA ARG A 52 3.09 2.01 5.36
C ARG A 52 4.36 1.21 5.05
N LYS A 53 4.70 0.20 5.85
CA LYS A 53 5.84 -0.70 5.57
C LYS A 53 5.65 -1.51 4.30
N ALA A 54 4.44 -2.04 4.07
CA ALA A 54 4.13 -2.82 2.88
C ALA A 54 4.19 -1.98 1.60
N VAL A 55 3.64 -0.76 1.63
CA VAL A 55 3.77 0.23 0.55
C VAL A 55 5.24 0.54 0.29
N ALA A 56 6.00 0.88 1.33
CA ALA A 56 7.39 1.24 1.18
C ALA A 56 8.24 0.09 0.56
N ASN A 57 7.94 -1.16 0.94
CA ASN A 57 8.58 -2.34 0.36
C ASN A 57 8.17 -2.58 -1.11
N ALA A 58 6.89 -2.44 -1.45
CA ALA A 58 6.38 -2.68 -2.81
C ALA A 58 6.87 -1.63 -3.83
N PHE A 59 7.03 -0.37 -3.38
CA PHE A 59 7.51 0.74 -4.20
C PHE A 59 9.01 1.00 -4.04
N SER A 60 9.74 0.14 -3.31
CA SER A 60 11.19 0.29 -3.07
C SER A 60 11.58 1.69 -2.56
N LEU A 61 10.72 2.28 -1.73
CA LEU A 61 10.96 3.60 -1.14
C LEU A 61 12.00 3.49 -0.02
N PRO A 62 12.72 4.58 0.29
CA PRO A 62 13.59 4.61 1.46
C PRO A 62 12.76 4.35 2.73
N THR A 63 12.92 3.17 3.31
CA THR A 63 12.18 2.73 4.50
C THR A 63 13.02 2.91 5.76
N PHE A 64 12.38 2.91 6.93
CA PHE A 64 13.04 2.99 8.24
C PHE A 64 14.07 1.88 8.54
N ARG A 65 14.19 0.85 7.69
CA ARG A 65 15.25 -0.15 7.81
C ARG A 65 15.97 -0.27 6.47
N SER A 66 17.14 0.36 6.38
CA SER A 66 18.15 -0.01 5.39
C SER A 66 18.42 -1.50 5.55
N LYS A 67 18.34 -2.26 4.46
CA LYS A 67 19.03 -3.54 4.40
C LYS A 67 20.43 -3.30 3.89
#